data_AF-A0A4C2EHN7-F1
#
_entry.id   AF-A0A4C2EHN7-F1
#
_cell.length_a   1.000
_cell.length_b   1.000
_cell.length_c   1.000
_cell.angle_alpha   90.00
_cell.angle_beta   90.00
_cell.angle_gamma   90.00
#
_symmetry.space_group_name_H-M   'P 1'
#
loop_
_entity.id
_entity.type
_entity.pdbx_description
1 polymer ?
#
loop_
_entity_poly.entity_id
_entity_poly.type
_entity_poly.pdbx_seq_one_letter_code
_entity_poly.pdbx_strand_id
1 'polypeptide(L)'
;MPSDDSDSVTEQLHDFLDGLGFADLTPDYRDERDAANDAIDAAFDPLPAELAEDPDLAEVNKVNVHDDGDDILVPVVTFLFEDAGEPDRDTVWSFLGRALESVHEPFADSHIRHYDFQFAYAHEEEDAVIYCRIAVNPPLVERYLTEPEFDLDSLRAAVAERDNGDDEIPPVDWMPFDAESMGTGAYSGGQAAIAAHCAGASAGAAAACAGTAAGAGGAAGCGGAGGGM
;
A
#
# COMPACT_ATOMS: atom_id res chain seq x y z
N MET A 1 28.87 3.93 -17.61
CA MET A 1 28.73 3.89 -16.15
C MET A 1 27.48 4.68 -15.84
N PRO A 2 26.31 4.04 -15.73
CA PRO A 2 25.08 4.66 -15.24
C PRO A 2 24.82 4.19 -13.80
N SER A 3 24.97 5.11 -12.87
CA SER A 3 24.51 5.10 -11.48
C SER A 3 24.30 6.60 -11.22
N ASP A 4 23.11 7.10 -10.85
CA ASP A 4 22.78 7.31 -9.43
C ASP A 4 21.40 8.02 -9.26
N ASP A 5 20.44 7.85 -10.18
CA ASP A 5 19.16 8.61 -10.06
C ASP A 5 18.11 7.95 -9.14
N SER A 6 18.24 6.65 -8.85
CA SER A 6 17.29 5.92 -7.99
C SER A 6 17.54 6.13 -6.49
N ASP A 7 18.80 6.37 -6.09
CA ASP A 7 19.17 6.62 -4.69
C ASP A 7 18.66 7.99 -4.22
N SER A 8 18.68 9.01 -5.09
CA SER A 8 18.23 10.39 -4.78
C SER A 8 16.73 10.49 -4.47
N VAL A 9 15.89 9.69 -5.13
CA VAL A 9 14.43 9.71 -4.90
C VAL A 9 14.07 8.96 -3.63
N THR A 10 14.74 7.84 -3.38
CA THR A 10 14.58 7.03 -2.16
C THR A 10 15.08 7.79 -0.93
N GLU A 11 16.22 8.48 -1.02
CA GLU A 11 16.73 9.36 0.04
C GLU A 11 15.82 10.58 0.26
N GLN A 12 15.24 11.18 -0.80
CA GLN A 12 14.27 12.28 -0.63
C GLN A 12 12.95 11.83 -0.01
N LEU A 13 12.50 10.60 -0.31
CA LEU A 13 11.33 10.01 0.33
C LEU A 13 11.62 9.74 1.81
N HIS A 14 12.79 9.19 2.14
CA HIS A 14 13.21 8.93 3.52
C HIS A 14 13.41 10.20 4.35
N ASP A 15 14.00 11.26 3.76
CA ASP A 15 14.20 12.57 4.42
C ASP A 15 12.86 13.36 4.53
N PHE A 16 11.91 13.07 3.64
CA PHE A 16 10.53 13.54 3.74
C PHE A 16 9.74 12.81 4.83
N LEU A 17 9.93 11.51 4.98
CA LEU A 17 9.38 10.71 6.08
C LEU A 17 9.91 11.23 7.42
N ASP A 18 11.22 11.47 7.57
CA ASP A 18 11.78 12.07 8.80
C ASP A 18 11.27 13.51 9.07
N GLY A 19 10.92 14.26 8.02
CA GLY A 19 10.46 15.66 8.09
C GLY A 19 9.00 15.87 8.51
N LEU A 20 8.15 14.84 8.46
CA LEU A 20 6.71 14.92 8.74
C LEU A 20 6.32 14.85 10.23
N GLY A 21 7.29 14.82 11.15
CA GLY A 21 7.00 14.87 12.60
C GLY A 21 6.98 13.51 13.30
N PHE A 22 7.70 12.52 12.79
CA PHE A 22 7.94 11.23 13.46
C PHE A 22 8.73 11.33 14.79
N ALA A 23 9.09 12.54 15.23
CA ALA A 23 9.82 12.79 16.48
C ALA A 23 8.95 12.71 17.76
N ASP A 24 7.63 12.54 17.64
CA ASP A 24 6.73 12.36 18.80
C ASP A 24 5.90 11.06 18.75
N LEU A 25 6.26 10.12 17.85
CA LEU A 25 5.81 8.73 17.96
C LEU A 25 6.55 8.09 19.13
N THR A 26 5.79 7.73 20.16
CA THR A 26 6.22 7.17 21.44
C THR A 26 7.38 6.19 21.27
N PRO A 27 8.53 6.41 21.94
CA PRO A 27 9.71 5.53 21.88
C PRO A 27 9.48 4.06 22.24
N ASP A 28 8.29 3.70 22.74
CA ASP A 28 8.00 2.41 23.38
C ASP A 28 7.72 1.24 22.42
N TYR A 29 7.49 1.46 21.11
CA TYR A 29 7.12 0.37 20.16
C TYR A 29 8.09 0.17 18.99
N ARG A 30 9.31 0.69 19.10
CA ARG A 30 10.29 0.62 18.00
C ARG A 30 10.71 -0.81 17.71
N ASP A 31 10.92 -1.61 18.76
CA ASP A 31 11.39 -2.99 18.61
C ASP A 31 10.31 -3.86 17.95
N GLU A 32 9.03 -3.71 18.33
CA GLU A 32 7.90 -4.41 17.74
C GLU A 32 7.69 -3.99 16.28
N ARG A 33 7.82 -2.69 16.00
CA ARG A 33 7.71 -2.18 14.62
C ARG A 33 8.83 -2.69 13.74
N ASP A 34 10.07 -2.62 14.20
CA ASP A 34 11.22 -3.07 13.43
C ASP A 34 11.15 -4.60 13.19
N ALA A 35 10.72 -5.38 14.20
CA ALA A 35 10.48 -6.81 14.04
C ALA A 35 9.34 -7.14 13.06
N ALA A 36 8.26 -6.34 13.07
CA ALA A 36 7.16 -6.48 12.12
C ALA A 36 7.62 -6.16 10.70
N ASN A 37 8.41 -5.10 10.50
CA ASN A 37 8.96 -4.75 9.19
C ASN A 37 9.95 -5.79 8.68
N ASP A 38 10.85 -6.31 9.52
CA ASP A 38 11.72 -7.43 9.14
C ASP A 38 10.90 -8.66 8.68
N ALA A 39 9.78 -8.94 9.35
CA ALA A 39 8.87 -10.02 9.00
C ALA A 39 8.05 -9.71 7.74
N ILE A 40 7.67 -8.45 7.50
CA ILE A 40 7.03 -8.02 6.26
C ILE A 40 8.01 -8.15 5.11
N ASP A 41 9.23 -7.62 5.20
CA ASP A 41 10.25 -7.72 4.15
C ASP A 41 10.52 -9.18 3.75
N ALA A 42 10.74 -10.06 4.74
CA ALA A 42 10.92 -11.48 4.48
C ALA A 42 9.67 -12.13 3.87
N ALA A 43 8.50 -11.65 4.28
CA ALA A 43 7.22 -12.03 3.72
C ALA A 43 6.82 -11.15 2.54
N PHE A 44 7.69 -10.41 1.86
CA PHE A 44 7.39 -9.82 0.56
C PHE A 44 8.54 -9.98 -0.43
N ASP A 45 9.69 -10.55 -0.02
CA ASP A 45 10.78 -10.94 -0.93
C ASP A 45 10.51 -12.30 -1.66
N PRO A 46 10.56 -12.35 -3.01
CA PRO A 46 10.71 -11.22 -3.93
C PRO A 46 9.41 -10.42 -4.07
N LEU A 47 9.55 -9.10 -4.21
CA LEU A 47 8.43 -8.16 -4.31
C LEU A 47 7.40 -8.63 -5.36
N PRO A 48 6.12 -8.79 -4.99
CA PRO A 48 5.05 -9.09 -5.95
C PRO A 48 4.97 -8.03 -7.05
N ALA A 49 4.73 -8.46 -8.29
CA ALA A 49 4.73 -7.54 -9.43
C ALA A 49 3.59 -6.49 -9.39
N GLU A 50 2.55 -6.76 -8.61
CA GLU A 50 1.42 -5.88 -8.39
C GLU A 50 1.75 -4.71 -7.44
N LEU A 51 2.84 -4.81 -6.67
CA LEU A 51 3.26 -3.80 -5.71
C LEU A 51 4.44 -2.99 -6.26
N ALA A 52 4.39 -1.69 -5.99
CA ALA A 52 5.44 -0.73 -6.36
C ALA A 52 6.66 -0.82 -5.43
N GLU A 53 6.41 -1.11 -4.16
CA GLU A 53 7.39 -1.16 -3.08
C GLU A 53 6.94 -2.21 -2.05
N ASP A 54 7.87 -2.63 -1.20
CA ASP A 54 7.56 -3.52 -0.11
C ASP A 54 6.55 -2.85 0.83
N PRO A 55 5.53 -3.58 1.32
CA PRO A 55 4.63 -3.05 2.33
C PRO A 55 5.40 -2.66 3.59
N ASP A 56 4.87 -1.72 4.36
CA ASP A 56 5.53 -1.23 5.57
C ASP A 56 4.52 -1.05 6.70
N LEU A 57 4.92 -1.36 7.93
CA LEU A 57 4.21 -0.94 9.14
C LEU A 57 4.54 0.53 9.42
N ALA A 58 3.88 1.39 8.67
CA ALA A 58 4.19 2.82 8.67
C ALA A 58 3.92 3.51 10.00
N GLU A 59 2.90 3.05 10.75
CA GLU A 59 2.54 3.67 12.01
C GLU A 59 2.00 2.67 13.04
N VAL A 60 2.26 2.95 14.32
CA VAL A 60 1.64 2.27 15.46
C VAL A 60 0.94 3.33 16.29
N ASN A 61 -0.38 3.43 16.10
CA ASN A 61 -1.19 4.47 16.70
C ASN A 61 -1.64 4.11 18.11
N LYS A 62 -1.20 4.86 19.11
CA LYS A 62 -1.78 4.79 20.47
C LYS A 62 -3.12 5.50 20.51
N VAL A 63 -4.20 4.74 20.69
CA VAL A 63 -5.58 5.26 20.67
C VAL A 63 -6.22 5.39 22.04
N ASN A 64 -5.73 4.64 23.05
CA ASN A 64 -6.22 4.73 24.42
C ASN A 64 -5.24 4.05 25.40
N VAL A 65 -5.62 3.97 26.68
CA VAL A 65 -4.95 3.17 27.71
C VAL A 65 -5.96 2.14 28.25
N HIS A 66 -5.53 0.90 28.38
CA HIS A 66 -6.28 -0.23 28.92
C HIS A 66 -6.35 -0.16 30.47
N ASP A 67 -7.19 -0.97 31.10
CA ASP A 67 -7.46 -0.87 32.55
C ASP A 67 -6.32 -1.39 33.44
N ASP A 68 -5.43 -2.21 32.88
CA ASP A 68 -4.15 -2.63 33.46
C ASP A 68 -3.05 -1.56 33.37
N GLY A 69 -3.29 -0.48 32.62
CA GLY A 69 -2.37 0.64 32.42
C GLY A 69 -1.51 0.54 31.16
N ASP A 70 -1.64 -0.53 30.38
CA ASP A 70 -0.94 -0.69 29.11
C ASP A 70 -1.69 0.04 27.97
N ASP A 71 -0.98 0.38 26.90
CA ASP A 71 -1.58 1.17 25.82
C ASP A 71 -2.43 0.31 24.88
N ILE A 72 -3.47 0.92 24.34
CA ILE A 72 -4.28 0.34 23.27
C ILE A 72 -3.79 0.89 21.93
N LEU A 73 -3.38 -0.02 21.05
CA LEU A 73 -2.67 0.27 19.81
C LEU A 73 -3.50 -0.05 18.56
N VAL A 74 -3.14 0.60 17.46
CA VAL A 74 -3.62 0.33 16.10
C VAL A 74 -2.39 0.30 15.18
N PRO A 75 -1.88 -0.90 14.83
CA PRO A 75 -0.87 -1.05 13.79
C PRO A 75 -1.47 -0.69 12.42
N VAL A 76 -0.78 0.15 11.66
CA VAL A 76 -1.18 0.62 10.33
C VAL A 76 -0.16 0.16 9.30
N VAL A 77 -0.57 -0.77 8.45
CA VAL A 77 0.25 -1.29 7.35
C VAL A 77 -0.16 -0.65 6.04
N THR A 78 0.80 -0.26 5.23
CA THR A 78 0.57 0.41 3.95
C THR A 78 1.00 -0.43 2.76
N PHE A 79 0.23 -0.34 1.68
CA PHE A 79 0.51 -0.98 0.40
C PHE A 79 0.37 0.02 -0.74
N LEU A 80 1.35 0.04 -1.63
CA LEU A 80 1.30 0.82 -2.86
C LEU A 80 1.27 -0.12 -4.07
N PHE A 81 0.19 -0.04 -4.86
CA PHE A 81 0.10 -0.79 -6.11
C PHE A 81 0.87 -0.11 -7.23
N GLU A 82 1.53 -0.93 -8.06
CA GLU A 82 2.30 -0.48 -9.21
C GLU A 82 1.39 0.01 -10.34
N ASP A 83 0.32 -0.74 -10.63
CA ASP A 83 -0.58 -0.47 -11.76
C ASP A 83 -1.70 0.52 -11.40
N ALA A 84 -2.17 1.23 -12.43
CA ALA A 84 -3.37 2.05 -12.36
C ALA A 84 -4.65 1.21 -12.48
N GLY A 85 -5.71 1.69 -11.83
CA GLY A 85 -7.00 1.01 -11.74
C GLY A 85 -7.19 0.26 -10.43
N GLU A 86 -8.45 -0.07 -10.13
CA GLU A 86 -8.77 -0.78 -8.89
C GLU A 86 -8.12 -2.17 -8.87
N PRO A 87 -7.33 -2.50 -7.84
CA PRO A 87 -6.66 -3.79 -7.75
C PRO A 87 -7.65 -4.93 -7.57
N ASP A 88 -7.26 -6.12 -8.05
CA ASP A 88 -8.07 -7.32 -7.84
C ASP A 88 -8.24 -7.59 -6.33
N ARG A 89 -9.49 -7.81 -5.92
CA ARG A 89 -9.83 -7.97 -4.50
C ARG A 89 -9.24 -9.24 -3.91
N ASP A 90 -9.09 -10.32 -4.67
CA ASP A 90 -8.47 -11.55 -4.17
C ASP A 90 -6.97 -11.32 -3.91
N THR A 91 -6.30 -10.57 -4.81
CA THR A 91 -4.92 -10.13 -4.60
C THR A 91 -4.77 -9.26 -3.35
N VAL A 92 -5.63 -8.25 -3.16
CA VAL A 92 -5.62 -7.39 -1.97
C VAL A 92 -5.72 -8.21 -0.69
N TRP A 93 -6.66 -9.15 -0.64
CA TRP A 93 -6.84 -10.02 0.53
C TRP A 93 -5.66 -10.96 0.73
N SER A 94 -5.05 -11.48 -0.34
CA SER A 94 -3.85 -12.30 -0.24
C SER A 94 -2.67 -11.54 0.39
N PHE A 95 -2.47 -10.27 0.01
CA PHE A 95 -1.44 -9.42 0.60
C PHE A 95 -1.75 -9.07 2.06
N LEU A 96 -3.01 -8.76 2.36
CA LEU A 96 -3.46 -8.52 3.73
C LEU A 96 -3.19 -9.72 4.62
N GLY A 97 -3.54 -10.94 4.21
CA GLY A 97 -3.30 -12.16 4.99
C GLY A 97 -1.81 -12.34 5.32
N ARG A 98 -0.94 -12.14 4.32
CA ARG A 98 0.53 -12.23 4.47
C ARG A 98 1.05 -11.17 5.46
N ALA A 99 0.63 -9.92 5.33
CA ALA A 99 1.03 -8.86 6.24
C ALA A 99 0.46 -9.04 7.66
N LEU A 100 -0.77 -9.52 7.78
CA LEU A 100 -1.40 -9.80 9.06
C LEU A 100 -0.63 -10.86 9.85
N GLU A 101 -0.16 -11.91 9.18
CA GLU A 101 0.71 -12.93 9.77
C GLU A 101 2.04 -12.33 10.27
N SER A 102 2.66 -11.45 9.48
CA SER A 102 3.92 -10.78 9.85
C SER A 102 3.77 -9.79 11.01
N VAL A 103 2.65 -9.06 11.08
CA VAL A 103 2.44 -8.00 12.08
C VAL A 103 1.84 -8.54 13.36
N HIS A 104 1.10 -9.64 13.34
CA HIS A 104 0.43 -10.12 14.54
C HIS A 104 1.43 -10.58 15.62
N GLU A 105 2.46 -11.35 15.25
CA GLU A 105 3.40 -11.95 16.23
C GLU A 105 4.17 -10.91 17.06
N PRO A 106 4.77 -9.86 16.49
CA PRO A 106 5.44 -8.81 17.26
C PRO A 106 4.54 -8.08 18.26
N PHE A 107 3.23 -8.03 17.99
CA PHE A 107 2.24 -7.36 18.82
C PHE A 107 1.38 -8.32 19.66
N ALA A 108 1.74 -9.60 19.75
CA ALA A 108 0.93 -10.61 20.42
C ALA A 108 0.66 -10.33 21.91
N ASP A 109 1.58 -9.63 22.58
CA ASP A 109 1.46 -9.23 23.99
C ASP A 109 0.86 -7.82 24.19
N SER A 110 0.45 -7.14 23.10
CA SER A 110 -0.09 -5.78 23.13
C SER A 110 -1.62 -5.74 23.06
N HIS A 111 -2.24 -4.68 23.60
CA HIS A 111 -3.69 -4.46 23.44
C HIS A 111 -3.99 -3.84 22.08
N ILE A 112 -4.28 -4.67 21.08
CA ILE A 112 -4.66 -4.17 19.75
C ILE A 112 -6.15 -3.85 19.70
N ARG A 113 -6.54 -2.65 19.27
CA ARG A 113 -7.95 -2.30 19.01
C ARG A 113 -8.43 -2.92 17.69
N HIS A 114 -7.63 -2.77 16.65
CA HIS A 114 -7.78 -3.35 15.32
C HIS A 114 -6.45 -3.21 14.57
N TYR A 115 -6.29 -4.02 13.53
CA TYR A 115 -5.24 -3.84 12.53
C TYR A 115 -5.83 -3.03 11.38
N ASP A 116 -5.11 -2.01 10.92
CA ASP A 116 -5.51 -1.18 9.79
C ASP A 116 -4.58 -1.41 8.61
N PHE A 117 -5.17 -1.70 7.45
CA PHE A 117 -4.43 -1.92 6.21
C PHE A 117 -4.88 -0.87 5.21
N GLN A 118 -3.97 0.00 4.83
CA GLN A 118 -4.22 1.12 3.91
C GLN A 118 -3.57 0.83 2.57
N PHE A 119 -4.33 1.04 1.50
CA PHE A 119 -3.93 0.73 0.14
C PHE A 119 -4.01 2.01 -0.69
N ALA A 120 -2.99 2.24 -1.51
CA ALA A 120 -2.95 3.33 -2.46
C ALA A 120 -2.75 2.77 -3.89
N TYR A 121 -3.47 3.35 -4.85
CA TYR A 121 -3.32 3.03 -6.26
C TYR A 121 -3.71 4.22 -7.15
N ALA A 122 -3.23 4.23 -8.39
CA ALA A 122 -3.55 5.29 -9.34
C ALA A 122 -4.98 5.13 -9.88
N HIS A 123 -5.70 6.23 -10.06
CA HIS A 123 -6.91 6.20 -10.87
C HIS A 123 -6.55 5.92 -12.35
N GLU A 124 -7.34 5.08 -13.04
CA GLU A 124 -7.04 4.66 -14.43
C GLU A 124 -7.09 5.85 -15.42
N GLU A 125 -8.09 6.72 -15.26
CA GLU A 125 -8.38 7.80 -16.21
C GLU A 125 -8.05 9.21 -15.69
N GLU A 126 -7.65 9.34 -14.43
CA GLU A 126 -7.49 10.64 -13.75
C GLU A 126 -6.10 10.73 -13.13
N ASP A 127 -5.52 11.93 -13.11
CA ASP A 127 -4.27 12.22 -12.40
C ASP A 127 -4.57 12.36 -10.90
N ALA A 128 -5.00 11.24 -10.30
CA ALA A 128 -5.46 11.14 -8.93
C ALA A 128 -5.04 9.81 -8.31
N VAL A 129 -4.81 9.84 -7.00
CA VAL A 129 -4.55 8.64 -6.19
C VAL A 129 -5.83 8.28 -5.46
N ILE A 130 -6.16 6.99 -5.45
CA ILE A 130 -7.25 6.45 -4.66
C ILE A 130 -6.66 5.76 -3.43
N TYR A 131 -7.23 6.08 -2.27
CA TYR A 131 -6.90 5.45 -1.00
C TYR A 131 -8.08 4.61 -0.52
N CYS A 132 -7.82 3.35 -0.21
CA CYS A 132 -8.80 2.43 0.34
C CYS A 132 -8.24 1.77 1.61
N ARG A 133 -9.11 1.37 2.53
CA ARG A 133 -8.67 0.67 3.75
C ARG A 133 -9.49 -0.58 4.05
N ILE A 134 -8.85 -1.50 4.75
CA ILE A 134 -9.47 -2.66 5.39
C ILE A 134 -9.06 -2.64 6.85
N ALA A 135 -10.02 -2.72 7.76
CA ALA A 135 -9.76 -2.79 9.19
C ALA A 135 -10.29 -4.10 9.76
N VAL A 136 -9.45 -4.82 10.51
CA VAL A 136 -9.77 -6.15 11.05
C VAL A 136 -9.61 -6.17 12.56
N ASN A 137 -10.65 -6.60 13.27
CA ASN A 137 -10.64 -6.66 14.73
C ASN A 137 -9.89 -7.92 15.22
N PRO A 138 -9.23 -7.86 16.40
CA PRO A 138 -8.43 -8.98 16.93
C PRO A 138 -9.18 -10.31 17.01
N PRO A 139 -10.47 -10.38 17.44
CA PRO A 139 -11.17 -11.66 17.50
C PRO A 139 -11.33 -12.37 16.14
N LEU A 140 -11.25 -11.66 15.01
CA LEU A 140 -11.25 -12.28 13.68
C LEU A 140 -9.84 -12.74 13.29
N VAL A 141 -8.82 -11.94 13.62
CA VAL A 141 -7.40 -12.27 13.40
C VAL A 141 -7.01 -13.53 14.16
N GLU A 142 -7.36 -13.61 15.46
CA GLU A 142 -7.11 -14.79 16.29
C GLU A 142 -7.69 -16.06 15.68
N ARG A 143 -8.91 -15.99 15.15
CA ARG A 143 -9.54 -17.14 14.50
C ARG A 143 -8.81 -17.52 13.21
N TYR A 144 -8.45 -16.54 12.39
CA TYR A 144 -7.69 -16.77 11.16
C TYR A 144 -6.34 -17.45 11.44
N LEU A 145 -5.63 -17.02 12.47
CA LEU A 145 -4.30 -17.54 12.78
C LEU A 145 -4.32 -18.88 13.54
N THR A 146 -5.40 -19.19 14.28
CA THR A 146 -5.45 -20.36 15.17
C THR A 146 -6.42 -21.45 14.77
N GLU A 147 -7.46 -21.14 13.98
CA GLU A 147 -8.48 -22.11 13.53
C GLU A 147 -8.20 -22.53 12.07
N PRO A 148 -7.73 -23.77 11.81
CA PRO A 148 -7.41 -24.21 10.45
C PRO A 148 -8.60 -24.24 9.47
N GLU A 149 -9.82 -24.25 10.00
CA GLU A 149 -11.07 -24.20 9.20
C GLU A 149 -11.53 -22.77 8.90
N PHE A 150 -10.89 -21.76 9.50
CA PHE A 150 -11.18 -20.34 9.28
C PHE A 150 -10.09 -19.71 8.41
N ASP A 151 -10.16 -20.01 7.11
CA ASP A 151 -9.24 -19.52 6.09
C ASP A 151 -9.44 -18.03 5.74
N LEU A 152 -8.61 -17.52 4.83
CA LEU A 152 -8.64 -16.13 4.38
C LEU A 152 -9.98 -15.74 3.74
N ASP A 153 -10.62 -16.65 3.01
CA ASP A 153 -11.96 -16.44 2.45
C ASP A 153 -13.01 -16.30 3.56
N SER A 154 -12.90 -17.11 4.61
CA SER A 154 -13.76 -17.01 5.80
C SER A 154 -13.53 -15.71 6.56
N LEU A 155 -12.28 -15.26 6.68
CA LEU A 155 -11.93 -13.97 7.28
C LEU A 155 -12.55 -12.82 6.48
N ARG A 156 -12.35 -12.79 5.17
CA ARG A 156 -12.94 -11.80 4.26
C ARG A 156 -14.45 -11.74 4.40
N ALA A 157 -15.13 -12.89 4.37
CA ALA A 157 -16.57 -12.96 4.52
C ALA A 157 -17.05 -12.42 5.88
N ALA A 158 -16.31 -12.70 6.96
CA ALA A 158 -16.65 -12.24 8.30
C ALA A 158 -16.42 -10.73 8.50
N VAL A 159 -15.41 -10.15 7.85
CA VAL A 159 -15.19 -8.70 7.81
C VAL A 159 -16.33 -8.03 7.05
N ALA A 160 -16.65 -8.50 5.85
CA ALA A 160 -17.74 -7.98 5.03
C ALA A 160 -19.13 -8.07 5.70
N GLU A 161 -19.40 -9.15 6.44
CA GLU A 161 -20.68 -9.31 7.16
C GLU A 161 -20.84 -8.32 8.32
N ARG A 162 -19.71 -7.90 8.92
CA ARG A 162 -19.69 -7.04 10.12
C ARG A 162 -19.43 -5.57 9.80
N ASP A 163 -19.00 -5.27 8.59
CA ASP A 163 -18.92 -3.90 8.10
C ASP A 163 -20.31 -3.26 8.12
N ASN A 164 -20.42 -2.15 8.85
CA ASN A 164 -21.66 -1.40 9.03
C ASN A 164 -21.73 -0.16 8.10
N GLY A 165 -20.73 0.05 7.26
CA GLY A 165 -20.59 1.20 6.37
C GLY A 165 -20.02 2.46 7.03
N ASP A 166 -19.51 2.35 8.26
CA ASP A 166 -18.87 3.43 9.01
C ASP A 166 -17.36 3.17 9.08
N ASP A 167 -16.57 3.97 8.37
CA ASP A 167 -15.12 3.83 8.29
C ASP A 167 -14.39 4.15 9.61
N GLU A 168 -15.07 4.75 10.59
CA GLU A 168 -14.53 4.98 11.93
C GLU A 168 -14.66 3.74 12.84
N ILE A 169 -15.52 2.77 12.49
CA ILE A 169 -15.87 1.63 13.35
C ILE A 169 -15.50 0.31 12.68
N PRO A 170 -14.34 -0.29 13.02
CA PRO A 170 -13.94 -1.60 12.54
C PRO A 170 -14.95 -2.71 12.93
N PRO A 171 -15.16 -3.72 12.06
CA PRO A 171 -14.39 -3.98 10.85
C PRO A 171 -14.84 -3.17 9.63
N VAL A 172 -13.92 -2.91 8.70
CA VAL A 172 -14.16 -2.17 7.45
C VAL A 172 -13.74 -3.05 6.27
N ASP A 173 -14.62 -3.28 5.30
CA ASP A 173 -14.35 -4.03 4.07
C ASP A 173 -14.20 -3.09 2.88
N TRP A 174 -12.97 -2.62 2.65
CA TRP A 174 -12.58 -1.86 1.46
C TRP A 174 -13.42 -0.61 1.24
N MET A 175 -13.14 0.37 2.10
CA MET A 175 -13.77 1.68 1.99
C MET A 175 -12.76 2.72 1.49
N PRO A 176 -13.11 3.52 0.47
CA PRO A 176 -12.34 4.69 0.12
C PRO A 176 -12.30 5.67 1.29
N PHE A 177 -11.15 6.31 1.51
CA PHE A 177 -11.02 7.34 2.55
C PHE A 177 -10.26 8.56 2.04
N ASP A 178 -10.51 9.71 2.66
CA ASP A 178 -9.76 10.93 2.42
C ASP A 178 -8.53 10.97 3.33
N ALA A 179 -7.36 10.70 2.73
CA ALA A 179 -6.08 10.69 3.44
C ALA A 179 -5.72 12.05 4.07
N GLU A 180 -6.19 13.17 3.52
CA GLU A 180 -5.97 14.49 4.13
C GLU A 180 -6.87 14.68 5.36
N SER A 181 -8.11 14.19 5.30
CA SER A 181 -9.10 14.33 6.38
C SER A 181 -8.82 13.42 7.58
N MET A 182 -8.18 12.26 7.39
CA MET A 182 -7.88 11.31 8.48
C MET A 182 -6.84 11.85 9.46
N GLY A 183 -5.99 12.80 9.04
CA GLY A 183 -4.95 13.42 9.89
C GLY A 183 -3.97 12.42 10.53
N THR A 184 -4.01 11.17 10.11
CA THR A 184 -3.30 9.98 10.59
C THR A 184 -3.13 9.05 9.38
N GLY A 185 -1.98 8.38 9.28
CA GLY A 185 -1.61 7.54 8.14
C GLY A 185 -0.36 8.02 7.39
N ALA A 186 0.43 7.06 6.90
CA ALA A 186 1.70 7.27 6.19
C ALA A 186 1.61 8.22 4.97
N TYR A 187 0.39 8.43 4.48
CA TYR A 187 0.12 9.17 3.25
C TYR A 187 -0.20 10.65 3.48
N SER A 188 -0.22 11.13 4.74
CA SER A 188 -0.36 12.56 5.04
C SER A 188 0.86 13.33 4.50
N GLY A 189 0.71 13.96 3.34
CA GLY A 189 1.76 14.74 2.65
C GLY A 189 2.45 14.02 1.49
N GLY A 190 2.30 12.70 1.35
CA GLY A 190 2.91 11.88 0.30
C GLY A 190 2.14 11.83 -1.03
N GLN A 191 0.98 12.49 -1.10
CA GLN A 191 0.09 12.47 -2.29
C GLN A 191 0.83 12.79 -3.59
N ALA A 192 1.78 13.73 -3.59
CA ALA A 192 2.51 14.09 -4.80
C ALA A 192 3.53 13.02 -5.25
N ALA A 193 4.17 12.30 -4.32
CA ALA A 193 5.12 11.23 -4.65
C ALA A 193 4.39 9.98 -5.12
N ILE A 194 3.28 9.64 -4.45
CA ILE A 194 2.41 8.53 -4.86
C ILE A 194 1.75 8.84 -6.20
N ALA A 195 1.21 10.05 -6.38
CA ALA A 195 0.70 10.50 -7.67
C ALA A 195 1.78 10.50 -8.75
N ALA A 196 3.03 10.88 -8.45
CA ALA A 196 4.13 10.84 -9.42
C ALA A 196 4.53 9.40 -9.80
N HIS A 197 4.54 8.47 -8.85
CA HIS A 197 4.77 7.04 -9.09
C HIS A 197 3.64 6.46 -9.96
N CYS A 198 2.40 6.69 -9.55
CA CYS A 198 1.16 6.34 -10.24
C CYS A 198 1.03 6.97 -11.65
N ALA A 199 1.46 8.23 -11.83
CA ALA A 199 1.51 8.91 -13.13
C ALA A 199 2.61 8.33 -14.04
N GLY A 200 3.68 7.80 -13.45
CA GLY A 200 4.71 7.01 -14.16
C GLY A 200 4.15 5.71 -14.73
N ALA A 201 3.29 5.02 -13.97
CA ALA A 201 2.62 3.79 -14.40
C ALA A 201 1.53 4.04 -15.47
N SER A 202 0.69 5.07 -15.30
CA SER A 202 -0.33 5.44 -16.31
C SER A 202 0.26 6.04 -17.60
N ALA A 203 1.50 6.56 -17.57
CA ALA A 203 2.25 6.93 -18.78
C ALA A 203 2.57 5.70 -19.66
N GLY A 204 2.61 4.48 -19.09
CA GLY A 204 2.71 3.22 -19.84
C GLY A 204 1.42 2.89 -20.62
N ALA A 205 0.25 3.13 -20.02
CA ALA A 205 -1.06 2.90 -20.65
C ALA A 205 -1.40 3.96 -21.72
N ALA A 206 -1.05 5.23 -21.50
CA ALA A 206 -1.22 6.30 -22.49
C ALA A 206 -0.25 6.15 -23.69
N ALA A 207 0.96 5.61 -23.48
CA ALA A 207 1.92 5.34 -24.55
C ALA A 207 1.47 4.18 -25.48
N ALA A 208 0.70 3.20 -24.96
CA ALA A 208 0.18 2.10 -25.76
C ALA A 208 -0.93 2.55 -26.74
N CYS A 209 -1.72 3.58 -26.39
CA CYS A 209 -2.74 4.16 -27.26
C CYS A 209 -2.19 5.25 -28.21
N ALA A 210 -1.03 5.84 -27.91
CA ALA A 210 -0.28 6.68 -28.85
C ALA A 210 0.44 5.86 -29.94
N GLY A 211 0.61 4.55 -29.74
CA GLY A 211 1.28 3.61 -30.65
C GLY A 211 0.48 3.18 -31.88
N THR A 212 -0.82 3.50 -31.97
CA THR A 212 -1.67 3.11 -33.13
C THR A 212 -2.30 4.27 -33.90
N ALA A 213 -1.94 5.53 -33.59
CA ALA A 213 -2.43 6.72 -34.29
C ALA A 213 -1.34 7.58 -34.96
N ALA A 214 -0.17 7.00 -35.27
CA ALA A 214 0.88 7.63 -36.07
C ALA A 214 1.28 6.77 -37.28
N GLY A 215 0.28 6.28 -38.01
CA GLY A 215 0.44 5.53 -39.27
C GLY A 215 -0.14 6.27 -40.47
N ALA A 216 -0.07 7.60 -40.52
CA ALA A 216 -0.46 8.38 -41.69
C ALA A 216 0.49 9.57 -41.88
N GLY A 217 1.33 9.50 -42.91
CA GLY A 217 2.04 10.68 -43.44
C GLY A 217 3.55 10.64 -43.31
N GLY A 218 4.21 9.71 -44.00
CA GLY A 218 5.66 9.73 -44.21
C GLY A 218 6.00 9.27 -45.62
N ALA A 219 5.73 10.12 -46.60
CA ALA A 219 6.03 9.88 -48.01
C ALA A 219 7.56 9.73 -48.22
N ALA A 220 8.03 8.48 -48.36
CA ALA A 220 9.33 8.17 -48.95
C ALA A 220 9.12 7.87 -50.44
N GLY A 221 9.40 8.87 -51.29
CA GLY A 221 9.21 8.75 -52.74
C GLY A 221 10.01 9.76 -53.55
N CYS A 222 11.28 9.45 -53.81
CA CYS A 222 12.01 9.60 -55.08
C CYS A 222 13.40 8.98 -54.88
N GLY A 223 13.99 8.16 -55.76
CA GLY A 223 13.66 7.75 -57.11
C GLY A 223 14.92 7.85 -57.99
N GLY A 224 15.56 6.71 -58.31
CA GLY A 224 16.42 6.55 -59.49
C GLY A 224 17.91 6.32 -59.18
N ALA A 225 18.54 5.16 -59.37
CA ALA A 225 18.66 4.24 -60.52
C ALA A 225 19.84 4.57 -61.48
N GLY A 226 20.69 3.56 -61.71
CA GLY A 226 21.33 3.32 -63.02
C GLY A 226 22.85 3.58 -63.10
N GLY A 227 23.64 2.51 -63.28
CA GLY A 227 25.08 2.58 -63.54
C GLY A 227 25.45 2.78 -65.02
N GLY A 228 26.76 2.77 -65.28
CA GLY A 228 27.33 2.71 -66.62
C GLY A 228 28.81 3.11 -66.67
N MET A 229 29.66 2.10 -66.90
CA MET A 229 31.02 2.10 -67.50
C MET A 229 32.08 3.06 -66.97
#